data_AF-A0A924DCU4-F1
#
_entry.id   AF-A0A924DCU4-F1
#
_cell.length_a   1.000
_cell.length_b   1.000
_cell.length_c   1.000
_cell.angle_alpha   90.00
_cell.angle_beta   90.00
_cell.angle_gamma   90.00
#
_symmetry.space_group_name_H-M   'P 1'
#
loop_
_entity.id
_entity.type
_entity.pdbx_description
1 polymer ?
#
loop_
_entity_poly.entity_id
_entity_poly.type
_entity_poly.pdbx_seq_one_letter_code
_entity_poly.pdbx_strand_id
1 'polypeptide(L)'
;MKSLTVIPEEEALPEDLAIILTRAQARNEKSLQHLNKLSNVISWLGFSSLIFAGNFHSIPSFVIIAIIFILGAHFIFSSWMCRKKNGNGLDERDLEQLATINDKRVLKVLLSITFVRSNKTLSLQCEKLLKYWLPLLTSEDTDFLNKQQKNILASGLRTFRDDLTWEVLRVLELIGDGNQSSFLKKWRHNQHDMREKPELERAYTSCVSAIEARAALSLPSTQLLRPSSPTDGADTYLRPVTHKPDEDADTLLRAELGEKEE
;
A
#
# COMPACT_ATOMS: atom_id res chain seq x y z
N MET A 1 12.47 -14.89 -31.92
CA MET A 1 11.61 -13.68 -32.06
C MET A 1 10.48 -13.78 -31.04
N LYS A 2 10.51 -12.97 -29.98
CA LYS A 2 9.43 -12.94 -28.98
C LYS A 2 8.33 -12.02 -29.51
N SER A 3 7.14 -12.57 -29.68
CA SER A 3 5.93 -11.83 -30.04
C SER A 3 5.65 -10.80 -28.94
N LEU A 4 5.62 -9.52 -29.31
CA LEU A 4 5.15 -8.44 -28.45
C LEU A 4 3.63 -8.63 -28.28
N THR A 5 3.23 -9.23 -27.17
CA THR A 5 1.85 -9.26 -26.74
C THR A 5 1.40 -7.82 -26.47
N VAL A 6 0.58 -7.31 -27.37
CA VAL A 6 -0.21 -6.08 -27.19
C VAL A 6 -1.00 -6.25 -25.90
N ILE A 7 -0.68 -5.44 -24.89
CA ILE A 7 -1.41 -5.38 -23.63
C ILE A 7 -2.81 -4.84 -23.97
N PRO A 8 -3.91 -5.57 -23.70
CA PRO A 8 -5.24 -5.11 -24.03
C PRO A 8 -5.55 -3.81 -23.28
N GLU A 9 -6.22 -2.91 -23.98
CA GLU A 9 -6.75 -1.65 -23.47
C GLU A 9 -7.42 -1.84 -22.10
N GLU A 10 -7.11 -0.91 -21.21
CA GLU A 10 -7.61 -0.75 -19.85
C GLU A 10 -9.11 -1.06 -19.76
N GLU A 11 -9.44 -2.29 -19.33
CA GLU A 11 -10.82 -2.76 -19.21
C GLU A 11 -11.56 -1.84 -18.24
N ALA A 12 -12.55 -1.10 -18.77
CA ALA A 12 -13.28 -0.11 -18.03
C ALA A 12 -13.89 -0.76 -16.78
N LEU A 13 -13.53 -0.19 -15.63
CA LEU A 13 -13.98 -0.67 -14.32
C LEU A 13 -15.52 -0.71 -14.29
N PRO A 14 -16.17 -1.79 -13.81
CA PRO A 14 -17.62 -1.87 -13.75
C PRO A 14 -18.21 -0.64 -13.05
N GLU A 15 -19.27 -0.04 -13.60
CA GLU A 15 -19.83 1.23 -13.09
C GLU A 15 -20.13 1.18 -11.58
N ASP A 16 -20.62 0.05 -11.09
CA ASP A 16 -20.91 -0.15 -9.66
C ASP A 16 -19.64 -0.08 -8.80
N LEU A 17 -18.53 -0.63 -9.28
CA LEU A 17 -17.25 -0.59 -8.59
C LEU A 17 -16.65 0.81 -8.62
N ALA A 18 -16.84 1.53 -9.73
CA ALA A 18 -16.46 2.93 -9.83
C ALA A 18 -17.22 3.75 -8.79
N ILE A 19 -18.54 3.57 -8.67
CA ILE A 19 -19.36 4.27 -7.66
C ILE A 19 -18.88 3.95 -6.24
N ILE A 20 -18.60 2.68 -5.92
CA ILE A 20 -18.12 2.27 -4.59
C ILE A 20 -16.74 2.88 -4.30
N LEU A 21 -15.80 2.80 -5.25
CA LEU A 21 -14.45 3.36 -5.10
C LEU A 21 -14.49 4.89 -5.01
N THR A 22 -15.28 5.57 -5.85
CA THR A 22 -15.44 7.04 -5.79
C THR A 22 -16.05 7.45 -4.45
N ARG A 23 -17.03 6.71 -3.93
CA ARG A 23 -17.57 6.94 -2.58
C ARG A 23 -16.51 6.73 -1.50
N ALA A 24 -15.63 5.73 -1.63
CA ALA A 24 -14.54 5.48 -0.69
C ALA A 24 -13.45 6.57 -0.77
N GLN A 25 -13.04 6.99 -1.97
CA GLN A 25 -12.05 8.05 -2.21
C GLN A 25 -12.55 9.41 -1.74
N ALA A 26 -13.78 9.80 -2.10
CA ALA A 26 -14.40 11.05 -1.65
C ALA A 26 -14.49 11.12 -0.11
N ARG A 27 -14.65 9.98 0.57
CA ARG A 27 -14.60 9.92 2.05
C ARG A 27 -13.19 10.13 2.60
N ASN A 28 -12.16 9.59 1.96
CA ASN A 28 -10.76 9.85 2.33
C ASN A 28 -10.41 11.32 2.18
N GLU A 29 -10.81 11.95 1.06
CA GLU A 29 -10.57 13.38 0.83
C GLU A 29 -11.30 14.26 1.85
N LYS A 30 -12.58 13.96 2.15
CA LYS A 30 -13.32 14.69 3.21
C LYS A 30 -12.65 14.55 4.57
N SER A 31 -12.07 13.39 4.87
CA SER A 31 -11.34 13.17 6.12
C SER A 31 -10.06 14.02 6.18
N LEU A 32 -9.31 14.12 5.08
CA LEU A 32 -8.13 14.98 4.97
C LEU A 32 -8.48 16.46 5.07
N GLN A 33 -9.57 16.89 4.41
CA GLN A 33 -10.05 18.28 4.53
C GLN A 33 -10.46 18.63 5.97
N HIS A 34 -11.08 17.69 6.69
CA HIS A 34 -11.38 17.88 8.11
C HIS A 34 -10.11 18.01 8.95
N LEU A 35 -9.08 17.20 8.70
CA LEU A 35 -7.80 17.31 9.39
C LEU A 35 -7.11 18.65 9.12
N ASN A 36 -7.11 19.14 7.88
CA ASN A 36 -6.56 20.46 7.54
C ASN A 36 -7.33 21.60 8.21
N LYS A 37 -8.67 21.53 8.25
CA LYS A 37 -9.48 22.51 8.98
C LYS A 37 -9.15 22.51 10.48
N LEU A 38 -8.98 21.34 11.08
CA LEU A 38 -8.59 21.21 12.48
C LEU A 38 -7.20 21.78 12.75
N SER A 39 -6.23 21.53 11.86
CA SER A 39 -4.90 22.11 11.97
C SER A 39 -4.95 23.64 11.95
N ASN A 40 -5.75 24.24 11.06
CA ASN A 40 -5.90 25.69 10.99
C ASN A 40 -6.53 26.26 12.27
N VAL A 41 -7.52 25.58 12.85
CA VAL A 41 -8.14 26.00 14.12
C VAL A 41 -7.13 25.95 15.26
N ILE A 42 -6.31 24.90 15.34
CA ILE A 42 -5.26 24.76 16.37
C ILE A 42 -4.22 25.87 16.23
N SER A 43 -3.75 26.17 15.01
CA SER A 43 -2.80 27.26 14.75
C SER A 43 -3.38 28.62 15.14
N TRP A 44 -4.67 28.86 14.84
CA TRP A 44 -5.34 30.12 15.17
C TRP A 44 -5.55 30.29 16.68
N LEU A 45 -5.88 29.22 17.40
CA LEU A 45 -5.97 29.21 18.86
C LEU A 45 -4.60 29.46 19.51
N GLY A 46 -3.53 28.84 18.98
CA GLY A 46 -2.16 29.10 19.44
C GLY A 46 -1.74 30.55 19.25
N PHE A 47 -2.07 31.14 18.10
CA PHE A 47 -1.78 32.55 17.81
C PHE A 47 -2.57 33.50 18.70
N SER A 48 -3.86 33.20 18.94
CA SER A 48 -4.72 34.00 19.82
C SER A 48 -4.24 33.96 21.27
N SER A 49 -3.79 32.81 21.76
CA SER A 49 -3.20 32.68 23.11
C SER A 49 -1.94 33.53 23.29
N LEU A 50 -1.14 33.70 22.23
CA LEU A 50 0.08 34.52 22.27
C LEU A 50 -0.24 36.02 22.40
N ILE A 51 -1.30 36.48 21.73
CA ILE A 51 -1.74 37.88 21.79
C ILE A 51 -2.37 38.21 23.14
N PHE A 52 -3.14 37.28 23.73
CA PHE A 52 -3.84 37.51 25.00
C PHE A 52 -2.92 37.49 26.22
N ALA A 53 -1.75 36.84 26.17
CA ALA A 53 -0.79 36.81 27.26
C ALA A 53 -0.20 38.19 27.63
N GLY A 54 -0.30 39.18 26.74
CA GLY A 54 0.26 40.52 26.97
C GLY A 54 -0.57 41.46 27.87
N ASN A 55 -1.88 41.22 28.06
CA ASN A 55 -2.79 42.25 28.60
C ASN A 55 -3.64 41.84 29.81
N PHE A 56 -3.47 40.64 30.38
CA PHE A 56 -4.35 40.14 31.45
C PHE A 56 -3.64 40.00 32.82
N HIS A 57 -3.57 41.11 33.57
CA HIS A 57 -3.11 41.10 34.97
C HIS A 57 -4.21 40.78 36.01
N SER A 58 -5.45 40.50 35.60
CA SER A 58 -6.59 40.39 36.53
C SER A 58 -7.50 39.16 36.36
N ILE A 59 -7.22 38.24 35.43
CA ILE A 59 -7.98 36.98 35.39
C ILE A 59 -7.34 35.99 36.36
N PRO A 60 -8.10 35.46 37.33
CA PRO A 60 -7.57 34.43 38.21
C PRO A 60 -7.30 33.15 37.41
N SER A 61 -6.12 32.55 37.61
CA SER A 61 -5.58 31.43 36.85
C SER A 61 -6.52 30.22 36.72
N PHE A 62 -7.40 29.99 37.69
CA PHE A 62 -8.38 28.91 37.66
C PHE A 62 -9.39 29.03 36.51
N VAL A 63 -9.74 30.25 36.08
CA VAL A 63 -10.70 30.47 34.98
C VAL A 63 -10.08 30.05 33.63
N ILE A 64 -8.80 30.37 33.43
CA ILE A 64 -8.06 30.01 32.21
C ILE A 64 -7.94 28.48 32.11
N ILE A 65 -7.59 27.82 33.22
CA ILE A 65 -7.49 26.35 33.27
C ILE A 65 -8.85 25.70 32.96
N ALA A 66 -9.94 26.22 33.51
CA ALA A 66 -11.29 25.69 33.25
C ALA A 66 -11.68 25.80 31.77
N ILE A 67 -11.38 26.93 31.12
CA ILE A 67 -11.67 27.14 29.68
C ILE A 67 -10.88 26.15 28.83
N ILE A 68 -9.60 25.95 29.11
CA ILE A 68 -8.76 24.97 28.40
C ILE A 68 -9.33 23.55 28.55
N PHE A 69 -9.77 23.18 29.76
CA PHE A 69 -10.36 21.87 30.01
C PHE A 69 -11.67 21.65 29.26
N ILE A 70 -12.55 22.65 29.24
CA ILE A 70 -13.85 22.59 28.53
C ILE A 70 -13.61 22.47 27.02
N LEU A 71 -12.69 23.28 26.46
CA LEU A 71 -12.35 23.22 25.04
C LEU A 71 -11.70 21.87 24.67
N GLY A 72 -10.80 21.36 25.52
CA GLY A 72 -10.18 20.05 25.34
C GLY A 72 -11.21 18.91 25.38
N ALA A 73 -12.11 18.92 26.37
CA ALA A 73 -13.18 17.93 26.50
C ALA A 73 -14.14 17.97 25.30
N HIS A 74 -14.54 19.17 24.86
CA HIS A 74 -15.39 19.34 23.68
C HIS A 74 -14.71 18.85 22.40
N PHE A 75 -13.40 19.07 22.26
CA PHE A 75 -12.62 18.58 21.12
C PHE A 75 -12.52 17.05 21.10
N ILE A 76 -12.24 16.43 22.25
CA ILE A 76 -12.18 14.97 22.38
C ILE A 76 -13.57 14.37 22.10
N PHE A 77 -14.63 14.95 22.67
CA PHE A 77 -16.00 14.49 22.47
C PHE A 77 -16.46 14.66 21.02
N SER A 78 -16.17 15.79 20.39
CA SER A 78 -16.49 16.03 18.98
C SER A 78 -15.72 15.09 18.06
N SER A 79 -14.44 14.85 18.33
CA SER A 79 -13.63 13.88 17.58
C SER A 79 -14.15 12.46 17.75
N TRP A 80 -14.56 12.08 18.96
CA TRP A 80 -15.17 10.78 19.26
C TRP A 80 -16.53 10.62 18.58
N MET A 81 -17.40 11.65 18.64
CA MET A 81 -18.71 11.66 17.98
C MET A 81 -18.60 11.66 16.46
N CYS A 82 -17.65 12.39 15.87
CA CYS A 82 -17.38 12.36 14.43
C CYS A 82 -16.85 10.99 14.00
N ARG A 83 -15.95 10.36 14.80
CA ARG A 83 -15.53 8.97 14.56
C ARG A 83 -16.70 7.99 14.64
N LYS A 84 -17.66 8.22 15.56
CA LYS A 84 -18.84 7.37 15.73
C LYS A 84 -19.88 7.56 14.62
N LYS A 85 -20.15 8.80 14.18
CA LYS A 85 -21.12 9.10 13.11
C LYS A 85 -20.61 8.82 11.70
N ASN A 86 -19.31 8.90 11.45
CA ASN A 86 -18.71 8.37 10.21
C ASN A 86 -18.56 6.84 10.22
N GLY A 87 -19.09 6.18 11.27
CA GLY A 87 -19.30 4.74 11.36
C GLY A 87 -20.41 4.20 10.46
N ASN A 88 -20.77 4.90 9.37
CA ASN A 88 -21.35 4.25 8.18
C ASN A 88 -20.23 3.43 7.54
N GLY A 89 -19.84 2.37 8.25
CA GLY A 89 -18.95 1.33 7.77
C GLY A 89 -19.50 0.75 6.48
N LEU A 90 -18.64 0.00 5.77
CA LEU A 90 -19.21 -0.97 4.87
C LEU A 90 -20.13 -1.83 5.73
N ASP A 91 -21.40 -1.89 5.37
CA ASP A 91 -22.30 -2.83 6.02
C ASP A 91 -22.04 -4.24 5.47
N GLU A 92 -22.73 -5.21 6.03
CA GLU A 92 -22.65 -6.60 5.59
C GLU A 92 -23.06 -6.75 4.11
N ARG A 93 -23.99 -5.91 3.63
CA ARG A 93 -24.45 -5.92 2.23
C ARG A 93 -23.37 -5.43 1.27
N ASP A 94 -22.63 -4.39 1.65
CA ASP A 94 -21.49 -3.90 0.88
C ASP A 94 -20.41 -4.99 0.75
N LEU A 95 -20.17 -5.78 1.81
CA LEU A 95 -19.22 -6.90 1.78
C LEU A 95 -19.73 -8.07 0.91
N GLU A 96 -21.03 -8.37 0.96
CA GLU A 96 -21.64 -9.35 0.05
C GLU A 96 -21.51 -8.91 -1.41
N GLN A 97 -21.76 -7.64 -1.72
CA GLN A 97 -21.54 -7.10 -3.07
C GLN A 97 -20.07 -7.20 -3.48
N LEU A 98 -19.13 -6.82 -2.61
CA LEU A 98 -17.71 -6.99 -2.88
C LEU A 98 -17.31 -8.45 -3.12
N ALA A 99 -17.97 -9.41 -2.47
CA ALA A 99 -17.73 -10.83 -2.67
C ALA A 99 -18.14 -11.31 -4.06
N THR A 100 -19.16 -10.70 -4.66
CA THR A 100 -19.63 -11.04 -6.02
C THR A 100 -18.73 -10.49 -7.13
N ILE A 101 -17.95 -9.46 -6.84
CA ILE A 101 -17.10 -8.82 -7.83
C ILE A 101 -15.80 -9.62 -7.97
N ASN A 102 -15.58 -10.26 -9.11
CA ASN A 102 -14.33 -10.97 -9.41
C ASN A 102 -13.14 -10.05 -9.79
N ASP A 103 -12.99 -8.91 -9.10
CA ASP A 103 -11.88 -7.98 -9.31
C ASP A 103 -10.88 -8.03 -8.13
N LYS A 104 -9.61 -8.29 -8.44
CA LYS A 104 -8.50 -8.28 -7.47
C LYS A 104 -8.41 -6.92 -6.73
N ARG A 105 -8.92 -5.81 -7.30
CA ARG A 105 -8.91 -4.44 -6.72
C ARG A 105 -9.63 -4.38 -5.39
N VAL A 106 -10.58 -5.27 -5.18
CA VAL A 106 -11.29 -5.45 -3.92
C VAL A 106 -10.33 -5.79 -2.77
N LEU A 107 -9.22 -6.49 -3.03
CA LEU A 107 -8.25 -6.89 -2.00
C LEU A 107 -7.66 -5.69 -1.24
N LYS A 108 -7.40 -4.57 -1.94
CA LYS A 108 -6.90 -3.33 -1.32
C LYS A 108 -7.88 -2.80 -0.28
N VAL A 109 -9.16 -2.84 -0.62
CA VAL A 109 -10.25 -2.36 0.22
C VAL A 109 -10.43 -3.30 1.41
N LEU A 110 -10.44 -4.62 1.18
CA LEU A 110 -10.54 -5.63 2.23
C LEU A 110 -9.41 -5.53 3.24
N LEU A 111 -8.15 -5.39 2.80
CA LEU A 111 -7.01 -5.19 3.69
C LEU A 111 -7.13 -3.88 4.47
N SER A 112 -7.59 -2.80 3.84
CA SER A 112 -7.79 -1.54 4.55
C SER A 112 -8.86 -1.68 5.64
N ILE A 113 -9.95 -2.39 5.38
CA ILE A 113 -11.04 -2.59 6.35
C ILE A 113 -10.59 -3.49 7.50
N THR A 114 -9.95 -4.62 7.19
CA THR A 114 -9.56 -5.66 8.17
C THR A 114 -8.62 -5.09 9.24
N PHE A 115 -7.74 -4.17 8.87
CA PHE A 115 -6.67 -3.69 9.74
C PHE A 115 -6.90 -2.30 10.34
N VAL A 116 -7.64 -1.43 9.67
CA VAL A 116 -7.86 -0.05 10.14
C VAL A 116 -9.09 0.06 11.05
N ARG A 117 -10.07 -0.84 10.91
CA ARG A 117 -11.33 -0.75 11.67
C ARG A 117 -11.36 -1.68 12.87
N SER A 118 -11.86 -1.16 13.99
CA SER A 118 -12.05 -1.89 15.25
C SER A 118 -13.32 -2.75 15.30
N ASN A 119 -14.06 -2.87 14.19
CA ASN A 119 -15.29 -3.66 14.18
C ASN A 119 -14.99 -5.15 13.97
N LYS A 120 -15.09 -5.94 15.05
CA LYS A 120 -14.80 -7.39 15.05
C LYS A 120 -15.67 -8.19 14.06
N THR A 121 -16.95 -7.84 13.90
CA THR A 121 -17.85 -8.61 13.01
C THR A 121 -17.47 -8.41 11.55
N LEU A 122 -17.22 -7.16 11.15
CA LEU A 122 -16.72 -6.85 9.80
C LEU A 122 -15.33 -7.44 9.55
N SER A 123 -14.44 -7.39 10.54
CA SER A 123 -13.12 -8.03 10.43
C SER A 123 -13.24 -9.51 10.11
N LEU A 124 -14.13 -10.24 10.81
CA LEU A 124 -14.33 -11.67 10.57
C LEU A 124 -14.88 -11.95 9.15
N GLN A 125 -15.78 -11.10 8.65
CA GLN A 125 -16.29 -11.24 7.28
C GLN A 125 -15.21 -10.93 6.23
N CYS A 126 -14.43 -9.88 6.43
CA CYS A 126 -13.30 -9.58 5.58
C CYS A 126 -12.26 -10.71 5.60
N GLU A 127 -11.98 -11.33 6.75
CA GLU A 127 -11.08 -12.49 6.84
C GLU A 127 -11.58 -13.67 6.01
N LYS A 128 -12.89 -13.94 6.00
CA LYS A 128 -13.48 -14.98 5.14
C LYS A 128 -13.27 -14.67 3.66
N LEU A 129 -13.50 -13.43 3.26
CA LEU A 129 -13.25 -12.99 1.89
C LEU A 129 -11.76 -13.07 1.55
N LEU A 130 -10.87 -12.59 2.42
CA LEU A 130 -9.43 -12.69 2.23
C LEU A 130 -8.98 -14.14 2.05
N LYS A 131 -9.53 -15.09 2.82
CA LYS A 131 -9.22 -16.53 2.66
C LYS A 131 -9.61 -17.07 1.28
N TYR A 132 -10.66 -16.53 0.67
CA TYR A 132 -11.06 -16.89 -0.70
C TYR A 132 -10.20 -16.20 -1.76
N TRP A 133 -9.85 -14.93 -1.54
CA TRP A 133 -9.18 -14.07 -2.52
C TRP A 133 -7.67 -14.21 -2.58
N LEU A 134 -7.01 -14.42 -1.44
CA LEU A 134 -5.55 -14.55 -1.36
C LEU A 134 -5.00 -15.70 -2.23
N PRO A 135 -5.61 -16.90 -2.27
CA PRO A 135 -5.15 -17.99 -3.12
C PRO A 135 -5.18 -17.69 -4.63
N LEU A 136 -5.98 -16.70 -5.07
CA LEU A 136 -6.14 -16.34 -6.47
C LEU A 136 -5.04 -15.40 -6.98
N LEU A 137 -4.17 -14.91 -6.08
CA LEU A 137 -3.04 -14.07 -6.46
C LEU A 137 -1.93 -14.90 -7.09
N THR A 138 -1.41 -14.40 -8.20
CA THR A 138 -0.24 -14.96 -8.90
C THR A 138 0.98 -14.07 -8.68
N SER A 139 2.15 -14.52 -9.12
CA SER A 139 3.38 -13.71 -9.08
C SER A 139 3.29 -12.45 -9.96
N GLU A 140 2.43 -12.44 -10.98
CA GLU A 140 2.19 -11.30 -11.86
C GLU A 140 1.45 -10.17 -11.14
N ASP A 141 0.69 -10.50 -10.08
CA ASP A 141 -0.04 -9.52 -9.28
C ASP A 141 0.85 -8.79 -8.25
N THR A 142 2.18 -8.83 -8.39
CA THR A 142 3.11 -8.22 -7.43
C THR A 142 2.91 -6.71 -7.29
N ASP A 143 2.53 -6.04 -8.38
CA ASP A 143 2.26 -4.59 -8.43
C ASP A 143 0.87 -4.23 -7.93
N PHE A 144 0.04 -5.26 -7.72
CA PHE A 144 -1.32 -5.09 -7.26
C PHE A 144 -1.36 -4.54 -5.84
N LEU A 145 -0.48 -5.03 -4.96
CA LEU A 145 -0.37 -4.51 -3.60
C LEU A 145 0.82 -3.55 -3.50
N ASN A 146 0.56 -2.34 -3.02
CA ASN A 146 1.67 -1.42 -2.74
C ASN A 146 2.44 -1.86 -1.48
N LYS A 147 3.61 -1.25 -1.25
CA LYS A 147 4.48 -1.55 -0.09
C LYS A 147 3.74 -1.46 1.24
N GLN A 148 2.84 -0.48 1.40
CA GLN A 148 2.06 -0.31 2.62
C GLN A 148 1.09 -1.48 2.83
N GLN A 149 0.41 -1.93 1.79
CA GLN A 149 -0.52 -3.06 1.83
C GLN A 149 0.19 -4.38 2.11
N LYS A 150 1.37 -4.60 1.52
CA LYS A 150 2.22 -5.77 1.85
C LYS A 150 2.64 -5.77 3.32
N ASN A 151 2.99 -4.60 3.86
CA ASN A 151 3.31 -4.46 5.29
C ASN A 151 2.09 -4.70 6.20
N ILE A 152 0.91 -4.21 5.80
CA ILE A 152 -0.35 -4.46 6.50
C ILE A 152 -0.62 -5.98 6.53
N LEU A 153 -0.55 -6.63 5.36
CA LEU A 153 -0.75 -8.07 5.22
C LEU A 153 0.20 -8.87 6.13
N ALA A 154 1.51 -8.55 6.10
CA ALA A 154 2.48 -9.15 7.00
C ALA A 154 2.16 -8.89 8.47
N SER A 155 1.77 -7.67 8.82
CA SER A 155 1.41 -7.31 10.21
C SER A 155 0.26 -8.13 10.79
N GLY A 156 -0.66 -8.59 9.93
CA GLY A 156 -1.82 -9.38 10.35
C GLY A 156 -1.53 -10.80 10.74
N LEU A 157 -0.36 -11.33 10.41
CA LEU A 157 0.09 -12.63 10.92
C LEU A 157 0.06 -12.69 12.46
N ARG A 158 0.05 -11.55 13.16
CA ARG A 158 -0.11 -11.48 14.62
C ARG A 158 -1.54 -11.67 15.11
N THR A 159 -2.53 -11.40 14.27
CA THR A 159 -3.94 -11.35 14.64
C THR A 159 -4.79 -12.42 13.94
N PHE A 160 -4.31 -12.94 12.81
CA PHE A 160 -5.04 -13.90 12.00
C PHE A 160 -5.12 -15.28 12.64
N ARG A 161 -6.21 -15.97 12.31
CA ARG A 161 -6.41 -17.40 12.62
C ARG A 161 -5.51 -18.25 11.73
N ASP A 162 -5.16 -19.44 12.19
CA ASP A 162 -4.19 -20.34 11.54
C ASP A 162 -4.42 -20.52 10.04
N ASP A 163 -5.68 -20.76 9.63
CA ASP A 163 -6.04 -20.93 8.23
C ASP A 163 -5.66 -19.73 7.35
N LEU A 164 -5.92 -18.51 7.83
CA LEU A 164 -5.63 -17.29 7.08
C LEU A 164 -4.13 -16.97 7.14
N THR A 165 -3.47 -17.30 8.26
CA THR A 165 -2.01 -17.17 8.40
C THR A 165 -1.29 -17.97 7.31
N TRP A 166 -1.75 -19.18 7.00
CA TRP A 166 -1.16 -20.00 5.93
C TRP A 166 -1.30 -19.35 4.55
N GLU A 167 -2.50 -18.88 4.19
CA GLU A 167 -2.73 -18.19 2.91
C GLU A 167 -1.92 -16.90 2.79
N VAL A 168 -1.79 -16.15 3.90
CA VAL A 168 -0.99 -14.94 3.93
C VAL A 168 0.50 -15.25 3.72
N LEU A 169 1.03 -16.30 4.34
CA LEU A 169 2.42 -16.72 4.12
C LEU A 169 2.66 -17.13 2.67
N ARG A 170 1.73 -17.89 2.07
CA ARG A 170 1.80 -18.31 0.66
C ARG A 170 1.74 -17.11 -0.29
N VAL A 171 0.90 -16.12 -0.01
CA VAL A 171 0.86 -14.89 -0.81
C VAL A 171 2.15 -14.09 -0.65
N LEU A 172 2.66 -13.92 0.57
CA LEU A 172 3.93 -13.22 0.80
C LEU A 172 5.11 -13.95 0.13
N GLU A 173 5.07 -15.28 0.05
CA GLU A 173 6.04 -16.08 -0.72
C GLU A 173 6.05 -15.73 -2.22
N LEU A 174 4.89 -15.38 -2.79
CA LEU A 174 4.73 -15.00 -4.19
C LEU A 174 5.06 -13.52 -4.47
N ILE A 175 4.57 -12.60 -3.64
CA ILE A 175 4.58 -11.15 -3.91
C ILE A 175 5.39 -10.30 -2.91
N GLY A 176 5.90 -10.92 -1.83
CA GLY A 176 6.67 -10.24 -0.78
C GLY A 176 7.99 -9.63 -1.26
N ASP A 177 8.52 -8.70 -0.49
CA ASP A 177 9.76 -7.97 -0.73
C ASP A 177 10.67 -8.04 0.51
N GLY A 178 11.91 -7.54 0.37
CA GLY A 178 12.91 -7.61 1.44
C GLY A 178 12.49 -6.96 2.77
N ASN A 179 11.57 -5.99 2.77
CA ASN A 179 11.07 -5.37 4.00
C ASN A 179 10.24 -6.36 4.83
N GLN A 180 9.51 -7.27 4.18
CA GLN A 180 8.69 -8.26 4.89
C GLN A 180 9.51 -9.39 5.50
N SER A 181 10.71 -9.71 4.98
CA SER A 181 11.60 -10.73 5.60
C SER A 181 11.94 -10.36 7.06
N SER A 182 12.29 -9.10 7.32
CA SER A 182 12.57 -8.61 8.67
C SER A 182 11.36 -8.74 9.60
N PHE A 183 10.15 -8.50 9.08
CA PHE A 183 8.93 -8.66 9.84
C PHE A 183 8.64 -10.14 10.16
N LEU A 184 8.76 -11.01 9.16
CA LEU A 184 8.53 -12.46 9.31
C LEU A 184 9.47 -13.08 10.35
N LYS A 185 10.76 -12.71 10.32
CA LYS A 185 11.72 -13.15 11.35
C LYS A 185 11.31 -12.76 12.77
N LYS A 186 10.87 -11.51 12.95
CA LYS A 186 10.33 -11.04 14.23
C LYS A 186 9.03 -11.77 14.61
N TRP A 187 8.17 -12.06 13.64
CA TRP A 187 6.93 -12.79 13.87
C TRP A 187 7.22 -14.22 14.36
N ARG A 188 8.13 -14.96 13.70
CA ARG A 188 8.53 -16.32 14.13
C ARG A 188 9.03 -16.34 15.57
N HIS A 189 9.84 -15.34 15.96
CA HIS A 189 10.39 -15.27 17.32
C HIS A 189 9.30 -15.11 18.40
N ASN A 190 8.19 -14.42 18.07
CA ASN A 190 7.10 -14.17 19.02
C ASN A 190 6.02 -15.26 19.02
N GLN A 191 6.10 -16.24 18.11
CA GLN A 191 5.13 -17.33 18.01
C GLN A 191 5.66 -18.59 18.69
N HIS A 192 5.36 -18.73 19.98
CA HIS A 192 5.77 -19.90 20.78
C HIS A 192 5.12 -21.20 20.27
N ASP A 193 3.86 -21.12 19.83
CA ASP A 193 3.05 -22.27 19.39
C ASP A 193 3.44 -22.79 18.00
N MET A 194 4.34 -22.11 17.30
CA MET A 194 4.73 -22.48 15.94
C MET A 194 5.42 -23.86 15.88
N ARG A 195 6.07 -24.27 16.98
CA ARG A 195 6.68 -25.61 17.12
C ARG A 195 5.67 -26.74 17.12
N GLU A 196 4.42 -26.46 17.49
CA GLU A 196 3.34 -27.45 17.52
C GLU A 196 2.69 -27.63 16.14
N LYS A 197 3.01 -26.75 15.17
CA LYS A 197 2.42 -26.70 13.84
C LYS A 197 3.50 -26.83 12.76
N PRO A 198 4.01 -28.05 12.49
CA PRO A 198 5.13 -28.26 11.57
C PRO A 198 4.84 -27.78 10.14
N GLU A 199 3.58 -27.80 9.71
CA GLU A 199 3.15 -27.29 8.40
C GLU A 199 3.31 -25.78 8.29
N LEU A 200 2.96 -25.04 9.35
CA LEU A 200 3.12 -23.59 9.42
C LEU A 200 4.60 -23.21 9.45
N GLU A 201 5.43 -23.98 10.16
CA GLU A 201 6.88 -23.79 10.17
C GLU A 201 7.52 -24.01 8.79
N ARG A 202 7.08 -25.04 8.05
CA ARG A 202 7.52 -25.26 6.67
C ARG A 202 7.10 -24.10 5.74
N ALA A 203 5.83 -23.69 5.81
CA ALA A 203 5.31 -22.58 5.00
C ALA A 203 6.08 -21.27 5.27
N TYR A 204 6.34 -20.97 6.54
CA TYR A 204 7.16 -19.83 6.92
C TYR A 204 8.59 -19.92 6.37
N THR A 205 9.22 -21.08 6.48
CA THR A 205 10.62 -21.26 6.05
C THR A 205 10.72 -21.10 4.53
N SER A 206 9.77 -21.66 3.77
CA SER A 206 9.66 -21.47 2.32
C SER A 206 9.47 -19.99 1.97
N CYS A 207 8.51 -19.34 2.62
CA CYS A 207 8.19 -17.94 2.41
C CYS A 207 9.40 -17.02 2.64
N VAL A 208 10.10 -17.18 3.77
CA VAL A 208 11.29 -16.35 4.08
C VAL A 208 12.41 -16.60 3.08
N SER A 209 12.68 -17.86 2.73
CA SER A 209 13.72 -18.18 1.75
C SER A 209 13.42 -17.57 0.38
N ALA A 210 12.18 -17.67 -0.10
CA ALA A 210 11.75 -17.09 -1.38
C ALA A 210 11.85 -15.55 -1.38
N ILE A 211 11.48 -14.90 -0.28
CA ILE A 211 11.60 -13.44 -0.15
C ILE A 211 13.07 -13.01 -0.13
N GLU A 212 13.93 -13.72 0.59
CA GLU A 212 15.36 -13.42 0.65
C GLU A 212 16.05 -13.62 -0.70
N ALA A 213 15.70 -14.69 -1.42
CA ALA A 213 16.19 -14.93 -2.77
C ALA A 213 15.77 -13.79 -3.72
N ARG A 214 14.50 -13.35 -3.68
CA ARG A 214 14.03 -12.20 -4.48
C ARG A 214 14.70 -10.89 -4.07
N ALA A 215 14.91 -10.66 -2.77
CA ALA A 215 15.62 -9.49 -2.28
C ALA A 215 17.08 -9.47 -2.79
N ALA A 216 17.77 -10.61 -2.76
CA ALA A 216 19.13 -10.75 -3.29
C ALA A 216 19.21 -10.48 -4.80
N LEU A 217 18.20 -10.88 -5.57
CA LEU A 217 18.10 -10.58 -7.00
C LEU A 217 17.80 -9.10 -7.29
N SER A 218 17.10 -8.41 -6.39
CA SER A 218 16.79 -6.98 -6.55
C SER A 218 17.96 -6.03 -6.23
N LEU A 219 18.84 -6.43 -5.31
CA LEU A 219 20.04 -5.69 -4.89
C LEU A 219 20.99 -5.25 -6.04
N PRO A 220 21.36 -6.12 -7.01
CA PRO A 220 22.28 -5.76 -8.08
C PRO A 220 21.68 -4.80 -9.13
N SER A 221 20.37 -4.68 -9.23
CA SER A 221 19.74 -3.80 -10.23
C SER A 221 19.88 -2.30 -9.93
N THR A 222 20.02 -1.94 -8.64
CA THR A 222 20.21 -0.55 -8.19
C THR A 222 21.67 -0.15 -8.04
N GLN A 223 22.58 -1.12 -8.04
CA GLN A 223 24.00 -0.84 -8.19
C GLN A 223 24.28 -0.67 -9.68
N LEU A 224 23.90 0.49 -10.23
CA LEU A 224 24.48 0.96 -11.49
C LEU A 224 25.97 0.70 -11.37
N LEU A 225 26.50 -0.17 -12.24
CA LEU A 225 27.92 -0.39 -12.39
C LEU A 225 28.51 0.96 -12.83
N ARG A 226 28.74 1.87 -11.88
CA ARG A 226 29.60 3.01 -12.11
C ARG A 226 30.94 2.38 -12.46
N PRO A 227 31.48 2.57 -13.68
CA PRO A 227 32.82 2.14 -13.96
C PRO A 227 33.72 2.75 -12.88
N SER A 228 34.32 1.87 -12.08
CA SER A 228 35.22 2.23 -10.98
C SER A 228 36.62 2.64 -11.48
N SER A 229 36.80 2.64 -12.81
CA SER A 229 37.99 3.15 -13.45
C SER A 229 37.80 4.66 -13.70
N PRO A 230 38.68 5.55 -13.18
CA PRO A 230 38.93 6.78 -13.89
C PRO A 230 39.45 6.36 -15.26
N THR A 231 38.67 6.58 -16.31
CA THR A 231 39.21 6.59 -17.66
C THR A 231 40.07 7.84 -17.77
N ASP A 232 41.27 7.78 -17.21
CA ASP A 232 42.37 8.68 -17.57
C ASP A 232 42.71 8.38 -19.03
N GLY A 233 41.98 9.01 -19.94
CA GLY A 233 42.12 8.71 -21.35
C GLY A 233 41.09 9.39 -22.22
N ALA A 234 41.44 10.61 -22.62
CA ALA A 234 40.91 11.36 -23.75
C ALA A 234 39.50 11.93 -23.62
N ASP A 235 39.45 13.27 -23.49
CA ASP A 235 38.59 14.22 -24.22
C ASP A 235 37.63 13.61 -25.25
N THR A 236 36.66 12.81 -24.80
CA THR A 236 35.54 12.39 -25.64
C THR A 236 34.41 13.35 -25.33
N TYR A 237 34.55 14.55 -25.89
CA TYR A 237 33.45 15.48 -26.02
C TYR A 237 32.32 14.75 -26.75
N LEU A 238 31.30 14.32 -26.02
CA LEU A 238 30.00 13.99 -26.56
C LEU A 238 29.47 15.26 -27.24
N ARG A 239 29.79 15.44 -28.52
CA ARG A 239 29.15 16.45 -29.34
C ARG A 239 27.66 16.09 -29.38
N PRO A 240 26.74 17.00 -29.03
CA PRO A 240 25.34 16.78 -29.28
C PRO A 240 25.17 16.53 -30.79
N VAL A 241 24.63 15.37 -31.14
CA VAL A 241 24.23 15.08 -32.52
C VAL A 241 22.99 15.94 -32.78
N THR A 242 23.21 17.15 -33.30
CA THR A 242 22.15 18.02 -33.84
C THR A 242 21.66 17.55 -35.22
N HIS A 243 22.03 16.37 -35.68
CA HIS A 243 21.42 15.78 -36.86
C HIS A 243 20.07 15.20 -36.48
N LYS A 244 19.03 15.96 -36.85
CA LYS A 244 17.69 15.45 -37.09
C LYS A 244 17.82 14.42 -38.22
N PRO A 245 17.60 13.11 -37.97
CA PRO A 245 17.63 12.13 -39.05
C PRO A 245 16.37 12.36 -39.87
N ASP A 246 16.56 12.89 -41.08
CA ASP A 246 15.53 13.03 -42.12
C ASP A 246 15.53 11.77 -43.02
N GLU A 247 15.92 10.62 -42.46
CA GLU A 247 15.99 9.35 -43.18
C GLU A 247 14.84 8.46 -42.77
N ASP A 248 14.01 8.17 -43.77
CA ASP A 248 12.87 7.25 -43.74
C ASP A 248 13.21 5.95 -43.01
N ALA A 249 12.45 5.69 -41.95
CA ALA A 249 12.53 4.50 -41.11
C ALA A 249 12.26 3.18 -41.89
N ASP A 250 11.79 3.26 -43.13
CA ASP A 250 11.49 2.10 -43.97
C ASP A 250 12.73 1.40 -44.55
N THR A 251 13.91 2.04 -44.48
CA THR A 251 15.13 1.49 -45.10
C THR A 251 15.89 0.50 -44.21
N LEU A 252 15.60 0.46 -42.90
CA LEU A 252 16.33 -0.38 -41.93
C LEU A 252 15.76 -1.80 -41.75
N LEU A 253 14.72 -2.18 -42.50
CA LEU A 253 14.06 -3.49 -42.40
C LEU A 253 14.28 -4.44 -43.58
N ARG A 254 15.11 -4.10 -44.58
CA ARG A 254 15.55 -5.08 -45.58
C ARG A 254 16.79 -5.83 -45.08
N ALA A 255 16.58 -6.69 -44.10
CA ALA A 255 17.47 -7.82 -43.89
C ALA A 255 17.33 -8.77 -45.08
N GLU A 256 18.46 -9.03 -45.73
CA GLU A 256 18.66 -9.88 -46.89
C GLU A 256 17.89 -11.21 -46.78
N LEU A 257 16.77 -11.32 -47.50
CA LEU A 257 16.22 -12.59 -47.93
C LEU A 257 17.06 -13.04 -49.13
N GLY A 258 18.09 -13.82 -48.84
CA GLY A 258 18.92 -14.47 -49.86
C GLY A 258 18.08 -15.44 -50.68
N GLU A 259 17.81 -15.08 -51.93
CA GLU A 259 17.41 -16.02 -52.97
C GLU A 259 18.64 -16.85 -53.37
N LYS A 260 18.61 -18.13 -52.99
CA LYS A 260 19.32 -19.19 -53.71
C LYS A 260 18.35 -19.76 -54.73
N GLU A 261 18.55 -19.44 -56.00
CA GLU A 261 18.03 -20.25 -57.10
C GLU A 261 19.19 -21.00 -57.77
N GLU A 262 18.96 -22.30 -57.97
CA GLU A 262 19.76 -23.26 -58.74
C GLU A 262 19.66 -23.03 -60.24
#